data_AF-U9UA71-F1
#
_entry.id   AF-U9UA71-F1
#
_cell.length_a   1.000
_cell.length_b   1.000
_cell.length_c   1.000
_cell.angle_alpha   90.00
_cell.angle_beta   90.00
_cell.angle_gamma   90.00
#
_symmetry.space_group_name_H-M   'P 1'
#
loop_
_entity.id
_entity.type
_entity.pdbx_description
1 polymer ?
#
loop_
_entity_poly.entity_id
_entity_poly.type
_entity_poly.pdbx_seq_one_letter_code
_entity_poly.pdbx_strand_id
1 'polypeptide(L)'
;LLSTQDVVKEHIIIDRAVISNENESVRLALDPNTIRNHAKDTFAGILRKRNTKPIEKDIFWSNIYRPKGEFTECMANLMDEITLEEWQQTLEQVNINLAPGPSGIGYTIIKHISDKSSSIILKIINLSLKIGVVPDQWKQSLIHPIPKLQKFDYILAITRPIALLNNIRKSVTKLLTNLLSTILTNNKVLRGLNFCGLKGENTAIPLRLMNDIIEDARENGKELWVPNLHRGDGIDQGDAISPLLWRIFYDPLLVAIQQACNQQQGYEMVNTWPLDIQDRSTWQQYSLRVPVIAYMDDTSYLNSSGDKIQVSINIATQFYHFHDVDINGKKSELMVINPKVSRDELYITIGRDNSKVQATDKEIRYLGCYFSSSNLRKRSIKRIKDIIEKFLNPIRRKCITVGHIAYLINHVLISRVVYVAQLMILSENEWNFLFTPVIKLVKQICGLPRSYPTLAIYHQYILEINNPWDQICANQITVFLYLINSNSLASRSIMIRCRTAQLRLAIHDNIFEHDSESLFLGHQEAKSNLSLHNIIIARKLNIIIQQDYINRSTWTISSGNMPIREIFITHRCLNLLRKIGTANSYPLIYASQLMLPYGHIMSWACYRFIAGLSAKGRIAKWFQLLT
;
A
#
# COMPACT_ATOMS: atom_id res chain seq x y z
N LEU A 1 -1.03 11.15 -6.26
CA LEU A 1 -0.10 11.46 -5.16
C LEU A 1 1.27 11.81 -5.74
N LEU A 2 1.37 12.99 -6.35
CA LEU A 2 2.67 13.58 -6.66
C LEU A 2 3.24 14.07 -5.33
N SER A 3 4.39 13.51 -4.96
CA SER A 3 5.25 14.00 -3.90
C SER A 3 5.57 15.49 -4.17
N THR A 4 4.82 16.40 -3.56
CA THR A 4 5.24 17.77 -3.31
C THR A 4 6.31 17.74 -2.23
N GLN A 5 7.49 17.24 -2.60
CA GLN A 5 8.69 17.63 -1.92
C GLN A 5 9.07 19.00 -2.46
N ASP A 6 9.29 19.94 -1.55
CA ASP A 6 10.12 21.12 -1.75
C ASP A 6 11.53 20.67 -2.17
N VAL A 7 11.67 20.28 -3.43
CA VAL A 7 12.88 20.47 -4.18
C VAL A 7 12.65 21.86 -4.75
N VAL A 8 13.46 22.85 -4.35
CA VAL A 8 13.69 24.05 -5.18
C VAL A 8 13.69 23.53 -6.61
N LYS A 9 12.80 24.00 -7.50
CA LYS A 9 12.85 23.59 -8.90
C LYS A 9 14.21 24.03 -9.44
N GLU A 10 15.22 23.21 -9.23
CA GLU A 10 16.47 23.24 -9.97
C GLU A 10 16.00 22.92 -11.38
N HIS A 11 15.77 23.98 -12.15
CA HIS A 11 15.66 23.84 -13.58
C HIS A 11 16.95 23.16 -14.03
N ILE A 12 16.85 21.90 -14.42
CA ILE A 12 17.99 21.16 -14.94
C ILE A 12 18.39 21.84 -16.24
N ILE A 13 19.50 22.56 -16.20
CA ILE A 13 20.19 23.05 -17.38
C ILE A 13 21.24 22.00 -17.69
N ILE A 14 21.10 21.31 -18.81
CA ILE A 14 22.12 20.37 -19.29
C ILE A 14 23.19 21.18 -20.03
N ASP A 15 23.97 21.96 -19.29
CA ASP A 15 25.15 22.69 -19.76
C ASP A 15 26.45 21.92 -19.54
N ARG A 16 26.38 20.85 -18.74
CA ARG A 16 27.48 19.97 -18.32
C ARG A 16 26.94 18.56 -18.09
N ALA A 17 27.78 17.54 -18.31
CA ALA A 17 27.39 16.15 -18.07
C ALA A 17 28.55 15.29 -17.55
N VAL A 18 28.33 14.48 -16.52
CA VAL A 18 29.28 13.45 -16.06
C VAL A 18 29.18 12.24 -16.98
N ILE A 19 30.30 11.85 -17.59
CA ILE A 19 30.40 10.69 -18.47
C ILE A 19 31.33 9.66 -17.82
N SER A 20 30.84 8.44 -17.69
CA SER A 20 31.62 7.27 -17.26
C SER A 20 31.64 6.25 -18.39
N ASN A 21 32.83 5.94 -18.91
CA ASN A 21 33.03 4.82 -19.83
C ASN A 21 33.45 3.59 -19.00
N GLU A 22 33.08 2.39 -19.45
CA GLU A 22 33.37 1.14 -18.72
C GLU A 22 34.88 0.87 -18.49
N ASN A 23 35.77 1.60 -19.21
CA ASN A 23 37.23 1.46 -19.14
C ASN A 23 38.00 2.78 -18.80
N GLU A 24 37.35 3.89 -18.43
CA GLU A 24 38.05 5.18 -18.14
C GLU A 24 37.53 5.89 -16.87
N SER A 25 38.37 6.80 -16.34
CA SER A 25 38.05 7.72 -15.24
C SER A 25 36.81 8.57 -15.52
N VAL A 26 35.95 8.73 -14.50
CA VAL A 26 34.79 9.62 -14.52
C VAL A 26 35.22 11.05 -14.89
N ARG A 27 34.65 11.61 -15.98
CA ARG A 27 34.98 12.97 -16.45
C ARG A 27 33.75 13.85 -16.57
N LEU A 28 33.92 15.16 -16.36
CA LEU A 28 32.89 16.17 -16.58
C LEU A 28 33.04 16.76 -17.99
N ALA A 29 32.04 16.57 -18.85
CA ALA A 29 31.99 17.17 -20.18
C ALA A 29 31.43 18.60 -20.10
N LEU A 30 32.13 19.53 -20.77
CA LEU A 30 31.73 20.94 -20.91
C LEU A 30 31.39 21.31 -22.37
N ASP A 31 31.81 20.49 -23.34
CA ASP A 31 31.58 20.73 -24.77
C ASP A 31 30.11 20.45 -25.17
N PRO A 32 29.39 21.42 -25.77
CA PRO A 32 27.98 21.26 -26.11
C PRO A 32 27.65 20.07 -27.02
N ASN A 33 28.54 19.69 -27.96
CA ASN A 33 28.29 18.58 -28.87
C ASN A 33 28.43 17.23 -28.16
N THR A 34 29.47 17.10 -27.33
CA THR A 34 29.69 15.94 -26.47
C THR A 34 28.52 15.74 -25.50
N ILE A 35 28.04 16.82 -24.87
CA ILE A 35 26.89 16.80 -23.98
C ILE A 35 25.62 16.38 -24.73
N ARG A 36 25.37 16.95 -25.92
CA ARG A 36 24.18 16.62 -26.74
C ARG A 36 24.17 15.15 -27.13
N ASN A 37 25.29 14.60 -27.58
CA ASN A 37 25.40 13.19 -27.96
C ASN A 37 25.19 12.29 -26.75
N HIS A 38 25.85 12.59 -25.63
CA HIS A 38 25.68 11.82 -24.40
C HIS A 38 24.23 11.82 -23.90
N ALA A 39 23.54 12.97 -23.96
CA ALA A 39 22.13 13.07 -23.60
C ALA A 39 21.23 12.27 -24.54
N LYS A 40 21.47 12.37 -25.85
CA LYS A 40 20.76 11.59 -26.87
C LYS A 40 20.90 10.09 -26.60
N ASP A 41 22.13 9.62 -26.41
CA ASP A 41 22.41 8.19 -26.20
C ASP A 41 21.82 7.70 -24.87
N THR A 42 21.93 8.50 -23.81
CA THR A 42 21.36 8.16 -22.50
C THR A 42 19.84 8.00 -22.57
N PHE A 43 19.12 8.98 -23.15
CA PHE A 43 17.65 8.90 -23.23
C PHE A 43 17.18 7.89 -24.27
N ALA A 44 17.92 7.70 -25.38
CA ALA A 44 17.64 6.64 -26.35
C ALA A 44 17.80 5.26 -25.73
N GLY A 45 18.80 5.06 -24.87
CA GLY A 45 18.99 3.82 -24.11
C GLY A 45 17.83 3.55 -23.14
N ILE A 46 17.34 4.58 -22.44
CA ILE A 46 16.19 4.46 -21.52
C ILE A 46 14.90 4.11 -22.28
N LEU A 47 14.66 4.75 -23.42
CA LEU A 47 13.44 4.61 -24.23
C LEU A 47 13.56 3.60 -25.37
N ARG A 48 14.60 2.75 -25.32
CA ARG A 48 14.86 1.78 -26.39
C ARG A 48 13.70 0.80 -26.55
N LYS A 49 13.45 0.37 -27.78
CA LYS A 49 12.55 -0.75 -28.04
C LYS A 49 13.09 -2.01 -27.34
N ARG A 50 12.21 -2.72 -26.64
CA ARG A 50 12.52 -3.96 -25.94
C ARG A 50 12.68 -5.11 -26.94
N ASN A 51 13.66 -5.97 -26.72
CA ASN A 51 13.85 -7.18 -27.53
C ASN A 51 13.10 -8.36 -26.92
N THR A 52 11.78 -8.34 -27.03
CA THR A 52 10.90 -9.38 -26.45
C THR A 52 11.09 -10.71 -27.18
N LYS A 53 11.35 -11.78 -26.42
CA LYS A 53 11.49 -13.14 -26.96
C LYS A 53 10.11 -13.79 -27.17
N PRO A 54 9.97 -14.71 -28.14
CA PRO A 54 8.71 -15.40 -28.38
C PRO A 54 8.35 -16.30 -27.19
N ILE A 55 7.21 -16.01 -26.55
CA ILE A 55 6.68 -16.71 -25.37
C ILE A 55 6.17 -18.13 -25.71
N GLU A 56 5.79 -18.36 -26.96
CA GLU A 56 5.20 -19.61 -27.47
C GLU A 56 6.11 -20.83 -27.31
N LYS A 57 7.42 -20.63 -27.13
CA LYS A 57 8.40 -21.71 -26.94
C LYS A 57 8.36 -22.30 -25.53
N ASP A 58 7.79 -21.60 -24.56
CA ASP A 58 7.66 -22.06 -23.18
C ASP A 58 6.22 -22.51 -22.90
N ILE A 59 6.05 -23.79 -22.54
CA ILE A 59 4.72 -24.40 -22.32
C ILE A 59 3.97 -23.69 -21.19
N PHE A 60 4.67 -23.29 -20.12
CA PHE A 60 4.06 -22.63 -18.97
C PHE A 60 3.52 -21.25 -19.37
N TRP A 61 4.33 -20.40 -20.00
CA TRP A 61 3.90 -19.07 -20.44
C TRP A 61 2.89 -19.13 -21.60
N SER A 62 3.04 -20.07 -22.54
CA SER A 62 2.06 -20.27 -23.60
C SER A 62 0.66 -20.58 -23.04
N ASN A 63 0.57 -21.33 -21.94
CA ASN A 63 -0.71 -21.60 -21.28
C ASN A 63 -1.28 -20.35 -20.58
N ILE A 64 -0.43 -19.51 -19.97
CA ILE A 64 -0.84 -18.25 -19.33
C ILE A 64 -1.38 -17.24 -20.37
N TYR A 65 -0.70 -17.11 -21.51
CA TYR A 65 -1.05 -16.18 -22.58
C TYR A 65 -2.13 -16.69 -23.53
N ARG A 66 -2.59 -17.94 -23.36
CA ARG A 66 -3.60 -18.54 -24.24
C ARG A 66 -4.87 -17.69 -24.26
N PRO A 67 -5.35 -17.26 -25.45
CA PRO A 67 -6.61 -16.53 -25.57
C PRO A 67 -7.77 -17.34 -24.99
N LYS A 68 -8.56 -16.72 -24.11
CA LYS A 68 -9.73 -17.35 -23.48
C LYS A 68 -11.04 -17.11 -24.22
N GLY A 69 -11.11 -16.11 -25.10
CA GLY A 69 -12.32 -15.72 -25.84
C GLY A 69 -13.41 -15.04 -25.00
N GLU A 70 -13.43 -15.26 -23.67
CA GLU A 70 -14.44 -14.78 -22.71
C GLU A 70 -14.78 -13.29 -22.80
N PHE A 71 -13.80 -12.43 -23.14
CA PHE A 71 -13.96 -10.98 -23.16
C PHE A 71 -14.03 -10.38 -24.57
N THR A 72 -14.21 -11.21 -25.60
CA THR A 72 -14.20 -10.74 -27.00
C THR A 72 -15.37 -9.80 -27.28
N GLU A 73 -16.56 -10.15 -26.80
CA GLU A 73 -17.78 -9.36 -27.03
C GLU A 73 -17.72 -7.99 -26.33
N CYS A 74 -17.31 -7.95 -25.06
CA CYS A 74 -17.24 -6.69 -24.32
C CYS A 74 -16.13 -5.75 -24.79
N MET A 75 -15.17 -6.25 -25.57
CA MET A 75 -14.10 -5.45 -26.20
C MET A 75 -14.44 -5.02 -27.63
N ALA A 76 -15.49 -5.56 -28.26
CA ALA A 76 -15.83 -5.31 -29.65
C ALA A 76 -16.06 -3.81 -29.93
N ASN A 77 -16.77 -3.14 -29.02
CA ASN A 77 -17.18 -1.75 -29.16
C ASN A 77 -16.07 -0.74 -28.80
N LEU A 78 -14.87 -1.19 -28.39
CA LEU A 78 -13.77 -0.29 -28.06
C LEU A 78 -13.28 0.53 -29.27
N MET A 79 -13.49 -0.02 -30.48
CA MET A 79 -13.07 0.58 -31.74
C MET A 79 -14.21 1.29 -32.50
N ASP A 80 -15.37 1.45 -31.85
CA ASP A 80 -16.48 2.21 -32.41
C ASP A 80 -16.11 3.69 -32.61
N GLU A 81 -16.87 4.38 -33.47
CA GLU A 81 -16.62 5.79 -33.74
C GLU A 81 -16.83 6.63 -32.49
N ILE A 82 -15.82 7.41 -32.11
CA ILE A 82 -15.89 8.33 -30.98
C ILE A 82 -16.84 9.46 -31.34
N THR A 83 -17.79 9.71 -30.44
CA THR A 83 -18.80 10.76 -30.59
C THR A 83 -18.30 12.14 -30.14
N LEU A 84 -18.98 13.20 -30.58
CA LEU A 84 -18.68 14.57 -30.13
C LEU A 84 -18.90 14.74 -28.62
N GLU A 85 -19.91 14.07 -28.08
CA GLU A 85 -20.24 14.12 -26.66
C GLU A 85 -19.13 13.51 -25.80
N GLU A 86 -18.65 12.31 -26.14
CA GLU A 86 -17.54 11.66 -25.42
C GLU A 86 -16.25 12.49 -25.47
N TRP A 87 -16.00 13.16 -26.60
CA TRP A 87 -14.89 14.08 -26.75
C TRP A 87 -15.03 15.30 -25.84
N GLN A 88 -16.18 15.96 -25.85
CA GLN A 88 -16.44 17.13 -25.00
C GLN A 88 -16.35 16.77 -23.50
N GLN A 89 -16.99 15.68 -23.07
CA GLN A 89 -16.90 15.16 -21.70
C GLN A 89 -15.45 14.86 -21.29
N THR A 90 -14.63 14.34 -22.21
CA THR A 90 -13.20 14.12 -21.93
C THR A 90 -12.46 15.44 -21.73
N LEU A 91 -12.72 16.46 -22.57
CA LEU A 91 -12.06 17.77 -22.47
C LEU A 91 -12.43 18.52 -21.19
N GLU A 92 -13.62 18.31 -20.63
CA GLU A 92 -14.02 18.89 -19.35
C GLU A 92 -13.15 18.41 -18.19
N GLN A 93 -12.68 17.15 -18.24
CA GLN A 93 -11.84 16.54 -17.21
C GLN A 93 -10.38 16.96 -17.26
N VAL A 94 -9.95 17.68 -18.31
CA VAL A 94 -8.55 18.01 -18.51
C VAL A 94 -8.16 19.28 -17.73
N ASN A 95 -7.00 19.23 -17.07
CA ASN A 95 -6.43 20.39 -16.38
C ASN A 95 -5.82 21.37 -17.40
N ILE A 96 -6.41 22.56 -17.48
CA ILE A 96 -6.04 23.63 -18.42
C ILE A 96 -4.64 24.21 -18.18
N ASN A 97 -4.07 24.06 -16.99
CA ASN A 97 -2.79 24.65 -16.59
C ASN A 97 -1.57 23.77 -16.95
N LEU A 98 -1.76 22.67 -17.68
CA LEU A 98 -0.67 21.78 -18.08
C LEU A 98 0.09 22.31 -19.30
N ALA A 99 1.40 22.06 -19.32
CA ALA A 99 2.29 22.51 -20.38
C ALA A 99 1.98 21.84 -21.74
N PRO A 100 2.08 22.57 -22.87
CA PRO A 100 1.92 22.00 -24.19
C PRO A 100 3.11 21.14 -24.62
N GLY A 101 2.85 20.20 -25.52
CA GLY A 101 3.89 19.46 -26.25
C GLY A 101 4.49 20.24 -27.42
N PRO A 102 5.14 19.55 -28.38
CA PRO A 102 5.84 20.17 -29.51
C PRO A 102 5.00 21.14 -30.36
N SER A 103 3.68 20.97 -30.40
CA SER A 103 2.79 21.84 -31.18
C SER A 103 2.53 23.22 -30.55
N GLY A 104 2.88 23.42 -29.28
CA GLY A 104 2.56 24.65 -28.54
C GLY A 104 1.08 24.82 -28.18
N ILE A 105 0.20 23.91 -28.59
CA ILE A 105 -1.25 24.01 -28.35
C ILE A 105 -1.58 23.56 -26.92
N GLY A 106 -1.94 24.51 -26.06
CA GLY A 106 -2.38 24.27 -24.69
C GLY A 106 -3.81 23.72 -24.60
N TYR A 107 -4.15 23.10 -23.46
CA TYR A 107 -5.51 22.62 -23.20
C TYR A 107 -6.54 23.75 -23.10
N THR A 108 -6.11 24.96 -22.73
CA THR A 108 -6.94 26.17 -22.79
C THR A 108 -7.51 26.39 -24.18
N ILE A 109 -6.68 26.28 -25.22
CA ILE A 109 -7.11 26.43 -26.62
C ILE A 109 -8.04 25.28 -27.00
N ILE A 110 -7.64 24.03 -26.71
CA ILE A 110 -8.42 22.83 -27.07
C ILE A 110 -9.82 22.86 -26.47
N LYS A 111 -9.99 23.39 -25.24
CA LYS A 111 -11.29 23.48 -24.58
C LYS A 111 -12.22 24.55 -25.17
N HIS A 112 -11.68 25.55 -25.88
CA HIS A 112 -12.44 26.66 -26.45
C HIS A 112 -12.56 26.61 -27.98
N ILE A 113 -12.11 25.52 -28.62
CA ILE A 113 -12.33 25.35 -30.06
C ILE A 113 -13.81 25.17 -30.36
N SER A 114 -14.26 25.68 -31.51
CA SER A 114 -15.65 25.55 -31.94
C SER A 114 -16.03 24.09 -32.25
N ASP A 115 -17.31 23.75 -32.16
CA ASP A 115 -17.81 22.41 -32.50
C ASP A 115 -17.45 21.98 -33.92
N LYS A 116 -17.44 22.92 -34.87
CA LYS A 116 -16.97 22.68 -36.25
C LYS A 116 -15.52 22.19 -36.25
N SER A 117 -14.65 22.82 -35.46
CA SER A 117 -13.23 22.43 -35.35
C SER A 117 -13.07 21.09 -34.64
N SER A 118 -13.82 20.87 -33.55
CA SER A 118 -13.88 19.58 -32.85
C SER A 118 -14.32 18.45 -33.78
N SER A 119 -15.30 18.70 -34.66
CA SER A 119 -15.77 17.71 -35.64
C SER A 119 -14.67 17.30 -36.63
N ILE A 120 -13.81 18.23 -37.04
CA ILE A 120 -12.68 17.96 -37.92
C ILE A 120 -11.62 17.12 -37.19
N ILE A 121 -11.30 17.51 -35.95
CA ILE A 121 -10.37 16.75 -35.11
C ILE A 121 -10.88 15.32 -34.90
N LEU A 122 -12.17 15.14 -34.59
CA LEU A 122 -12.80 13.84 -34.43
C LEU A 122 -12.75 12.99 -35.69
N LYS A 123 -12.99 13.57 -36.87
CA LYS A 123 -12.82 12.85 -38.14
C LYS A 123 -11.40 12.30 -38.30
N ILE A 124 -10.39 13.09 -37.95
CA ILE A 124 -8.98 12.64 -37.98
C ILE A 124 -8.76 11.51 -36.96
N ILE A 125 -9.32 11.62 -35.76
CA ILE A 125 -9.20 10.61 -34.70
C ILE A 125 -9.84 9.29 -35.13
N ASN A 126 -11.11 9.31 -35.55
CA ASN A 126 -11.84 8.12 -35.97
C ASN A 126 -11.21 7.47 -37.19
N LEU A 127 -10.73 8.28 -38.15
CA LEU A 127 -9.94 7.77 -39.27
C LEU A 127 -8.66 7.07 -38.78
N SER A 128 -7.94 7.69 -37.84
CA SER A 128 -6.70 7.13 -37.28
C SER A 128 -6.94 5.78 -36.58
N LEU A 129 -8.05 5.66 -35.84
CA LEU A 129 -8.45 4.41 -35.18
C LEU A 129 -8.82 3.32 -36.19
N LYS A 130 -9.56 3.68 -37.25
CA LYS A 130 -9.99 2.76 -38.30
C LYS A 130 -8.84 2.19 -39.13
N ILE A 131 -7.85 3.02 -39.47
CA ILE A 131 -6.74 2.62 -40.36
C ILE A 131 -5.46 2.24 -39.59
N GLY A 132 -5.39 2.51 -38.29
CA GLY A 132 -4.21 2.25 -37.46
C GLY A 132 -3.03 3.19 -37.71
N VAL A 133 -3.26 4.39 -38.28
CA VAL A 133 -2.22 5.39 -38.58
C VAL A 133 -2.52 6.68 -37.84
N VAL A 134 -1.55 7.19 -37.10
CA VAL A 134 -1.64 8.48 -36.39
C VAL A 134 -0.81 9.57 -37.09
N PRO A 135 -1.15 10.87 -36.91
CA PRO A 135 -0.34 11.97 -37.43
C PRO A 135 1.11 11.90 -36.97
N ASP A 136 2.07 12.24 -37.84
CA ASP A 136 3.50 12.16 -37.50
C ASP A 136 3.89 13.06 -36.32
N GLN A 137 3.22 14.20 -36.17
CA GLN A 137 3.39 15.08 -35.00
C GLN A 137 3.04 14.38 -33.68
N TRP A 138 2.18 13.37 -33.69
CA TRP A 138 1.83 12.61 -32.49
C TRP A 138 2.91 11.60 -32.12
N LYS A 139 3.79 11.24 -33.04
CA LYS A 139 4.95 10.35 -32.81
C LYS A 139 6.13 11.11 -32.20
N GLN A 140 6.07 12.44 -32.12
CA GLN A 140 7.11 13.30 -31.58
C GLN A 140 6.82 13.67 -30.11
N SER A 141 7.88 13.89 -29.34
CA SER A 141 7.79 14.35 -27.95
C SER A 141 8.98 15.24 -27.59
N LEU A 142 8.79 16.14 -26.62
CA LEU A 142 9.88 16.89 -26.01
C LEU A 142 10.24 16.24 -24.68
N ILE A 143 11.50 15.85 -24.50
CA ILE A 143 11.96 15.27 -23.23
C ILE A 143 12.37 16.38 -22.27
N HIS A 144 11.67 16.46 -21.15
CA HIS A 144 11.98 17.37 -20.06
C HIS A 144 12.49 16.58 -18.84
N PRO A 145 13.79 16.63 -18.54
CA PRO A 145 14.35 15.91 -17.40
C PRO A 145 13.95 16.55 -16.07
N ILE A 146 13.48 15.74 -15.12
CA ILE A 146 13.19 16.17 -13.74
C ILE A 146 14.14 15.41 -12.79
N PRO A 147 14.77 16.07 -11.80
CA PRO A 147 15.67 15.38 -10.89
C PRO A 147 14.93 14.30 -10.10
N LYS A 148 15.57 13.15 -9.89
CA LYS A 148 15.15 12.20 -8.84
C LYS A 148 15.44 12.82 -7.46
N LEU A 149 15.16 12.10 -6.37
CA LEU A 149 15.36 12.60 -5.00
C LEU A 149 16.83 12.93 -4.65
N GLN A 150 17.77 12.58 -5.52
CA GLN A 150 19.20 12.81 -5.37
C GLN A 150 19.56 14.14 -6.06
N LYS A 151 20.61 14.83 -5.57
CA LYS A 151 21.15 16.02 -6.24
C LYS A 151 21.56 15.65 -7.66
N PHE A 152 21.25 16.49 -8.65
CA PHE A 152 21.47 16.17 -10.06
C PHE A 152 22.95 15.92 -10.40
N ASP A 153 23.88 16.64 -9.76
CA ASP A 153 25.34 16.49 -9.90
C ASP A 153 25.84 16.25 -11.35
N TYR A 154 25.10 16.78 -12.34
CA TYR A 154 25.32 16.60 -13.78
C TYR A 154 25.28 15.15 -14.29
N ILE A 155 24.71 14.22 -13.52
CA ILE A 155 24.54 12.82 -13.89
C ILE A 155 23.16 12.65 -14.53
N LEU A 156 23.09 12.35 -15.83
CA LEU A 156 21.81 12.23 -16.53
C LEU A 156 20.97 11.04 -16.04
N ALA A 157 21.62 9.95 -15.60
CA ALA A 157 20.95 8.75 -15.10
C ALA A 157 20.08 8.97 -13.85
N ILE A 158 20.35 10.04 -13.09
CA ILE A 158 19.56 10.40 -11.89
C ILE A 158 18.44 11.40 -12.19
N THR A 159 18.13 11.63 -13.46
CA THR A 159 16.93 12.34 -13.91
C THR A 159 15.82 11.38 -14.31
N ARG A 160 14.58 11.87 -14.34
CA ARG A 160 13.43 11.22 -14.97
C ARG A 160 13.14 11.95 -16.29
N PRO A 161 13.20 11.28 -17.44
CA PRO A 161 12.76 11.88 -18.70
C PRO A 161 11.23 11.95 -18.73
N ILE A 162 10.65 13.15 -18.62
CA ILE A 162 9.22 13.35 -18.83
C ILE A 162 9.00 13.70 -20.30
N ALA A 163 8.19 12.91 -21.00
CA ALA A 163 7.82 13.19 -22.38
C ALA A 163 6.62 14.16 -22.41
N LEU A 164 6.84 15.39 -22.89
CA LEU A 164 5.76 16.31 -23.23
C LEU A 164 5.23 15.93 -24.62
N LEU A 165 4.00 15.41 -24.63
CA LEU A 165 3.30 14.94 -25.82
C LEU A 165 2.32 16.00 -26.31
N ASN A 166 1.90 15.89 -27.57
CA ASN A 166 0.84 16.73 -28.11
C ASN A 166 -0.44 16.60 -27.27
N ASN A 167 -1.02 17.73 -26.87
CA ASN A 167 -2.19 17.74 -25.99
C ASN A 167 -3.44 17.12 -26.64
N ILE A 168 -3.60 17.22 -27.97
CA ILE A 168 -4.68 16.54 -28.69
C ILE A 168 -4.50 15.02 -28.60
N ARG A 169 -3.27 14.51 -28.84
CA ARG A 169 -2.94 13.08 -28.62
C ARG A 169 -3.31 12.67 -27.19
N LYS A 170 -2.91 13.45 -26.19
CA LYS A 170 -3.19 13.15 -24.78
C LYS A 170 -4.68 13.14 -24.45
N SER A 171 -5.49 14.01 -25.07
CA SER A 171 -6.94 13.99 -24.93
C SER A 171 -7.53 12.70 -25.51
N VAL A 172 -7.04 12.27 -26.67
CA VAL A 172 -7.48 11.01 -27.30
C VAL A 172 -7.07 9.80 -26.47
N THR A 173 -5.82 9.72 -26.04
CA THR A 173 -5.38 8.59 -25.21
C THR A 173 -6.08 8.59 -23.86
N LYS A 174 -6.42 9.75 -23.29
CA LYS A 174 -7.26 9.85 -22.09
C LYS A 174 -8.68 9.31 -22.33
N LEU A 175 -9.30 9.63 -23.46
CA LEU A 175 -10.60 9.10 -23.86
C LEU A 175 -10.56 7.58 -23.98
N LEU A 176 -9.62 7.05 -24.75
CA LEU A 176 -9.43 5.60 -24.92
C LEU A 176 -9.13 4.90 -23.58
N THR A 177 -8.33 5.54 -22.72
CA THR A 177 -8.05 5.03 -21.36
C THR A 177 -9.33 4.96 -20.53
N ASN A 178 -10.19 5.98 -20.61
CA ASN A 178 -11.46 6.01 -19.88
C ASN A 178 -12.40 4.89 -20.35
N LEU A 179 -12.51 4.66 -21.67
CA LEU A 179 -13.29 3.58 -22.26
C LEU A 179 -12.75 2.21 -21.82
N LEU A 180 -11.46 1.95 -22.10
CA LEU A 180 -10.82 0.68 -21.78
C LEU A 180 -10.84 0.39 -20.27
N SER A 181 -10.56 1.38 -19.42
CA SER A 181 -10.63 1.22 -17.97
C SER A 181 -12.04 0.83 -17.51
N THR A 182 -13.09 1.31 -18.16
CA THR A 182 -14.48 1.01 -17.81
C THR A 182 -14.81 -0.43 -18.17
N ILE A 183 -14.44 -0.88 -19.38
CA ILE A 183 -14.60 -2.27 -19.82
C ILE A 183 -13.84 -3.24 -18.90
N LEU A 184 -12.57 -2.95 -18.62
CA LEU A 184 -11.72 -3.80 -17.78
C LEU A 184 -12.26 -3.93 -16.35
N THR A 185 -12.83 -2.85 -15.80
CA THR A 185 -13.37 -2.82 -14.43
C THR A 185 -14.71 -3.56 -14.36
N ASN A 186 -15.65 -3.25 -15.26
CA ASN A 186 -17.01 -3.82 -15.24
C ASN A 186 -16.99 -5.33 -15.48
N ASN A 187 -16.12 -5.80 -16.38
CA ASN A 187 -16.02 -7.20 -16.75
C ASN A 187 -14.96 -7.97 -15.93
N LYS A 188 -14.27 -7.32 -14.98
CA LYS A 188 -13.20 -7.92 -14.15
C LYS A 188 -12.16 -8.70 -14.96
N VAL A 189 -11.74 -8.13 -16.10
CA VAL A 189 -10.87 -8.78 -17.08
C VAL A 189 -9.49 -9.13 -16.50
N LEU A 190 -8.93 -8.20 -15.71
CA LEU A 190 -7.61 -8.36 -15.07
C LEU A 190 -7.79 -9.10 -13.74
N ARG A 191 -6.98 -10.15 -13.51
CA ARG A 191 -7.17 -11.07 -12.38
C ARG A 191 -6.59 -10.59 -11.05
N GLY A 192 -6.01 -9.39 -11.01
CA GLY A 192 -5.82 -8.61 -9.77
C GLY A 192 -4.42 -8.67 -9.15
N LEU A 193 -4.32 -8.27 -7.88
CA LEU A 193 -3.10 -8.05 -7.09
C LEU A 193 -2.18 -6.89 -7.53
N ASN A 194 -2.50 -6.20 -8.63
CA ASN A 194 -2.02 -4.86 -8.91
C ASN A 194 -3.08 -3.83 -8.52
N PHE A 195 -2.76 -2.96 -7.56
CA PHE A 195 -3.70 -1.99 -6.98
C PHE A 195 -3.50 -0.58 -7.54
N CYS A 196 -3.05 -0.48 -8.79
CA CYS A 196 -2.90 0.78 -9.50
C CYS A 196 -3.35 0.68 -10.97
N GLY A 197 -3.84 1.79 -11.52
CA GLY A 197 -4.12 1.94 -12.95
C GLY A 197 -5.59 1.78 -13.35
N LEU A 198 -6.46 1.25 -12.47
CA LEU A 198 -7.91 1.26 -12.67
C LEU A 198 -8.61 2.23 -11.70
N LYS A 199 -9.83 2.63 -12.06
CA LYS A 199 -10.68 3.52 -11.24
C LYS A 199 -10.98 2.87 -9.89
N GLY A 200 -10.96 3.68 -8.82
CA GLY A 200 -11.30 3.26 -7.46
C GLY A 200 -10.16 2.62 -6.66
N GLU A 201 -9.02 2.35 -7.30
CA GLU A 201 -7.86 1.78 -6.61
C GLU A 201 -6.99 2.85 -5.96
N ASN A 202 -6.36 2.47 -4.86
CA ASN A 202 -5.55 3.35 -4.04
C ASN A 202 -4.45 2.58 -3.32
N THR A 203 -3.55 3.31 -2.66
CA THR A 203 -2.45 2.70 -1.90
C THR A 203 -2.91 2.05 -0.59
N ALA A 204 -4.13 2.30 -0.12
CA ALA A 204 -4.58 1.82 1.18
C ALA A 204 -4.75 0.30 1.22
N ILE A 205 -5.27 -0.31 0.15
CA ILE A 205 -5.43 -1.78 0.06
C ILE A 205 -4.08 -2.52 0.20
N PRO A 206 -3.05 -2.26 -0.63
CA PRO A 206 -1.78 -2.98 -0.52
C PRO A 206 -1.03 -2.67 0.77
N LEU A 207 -1.07 -1.43 1.25
CA LEU A 207 -0.45 -1.04 2.53
C LEU A 207 -1.10 -1.75 3.72
N ARG A 208 -2.43 -1.80 3.76
CA ARG A 208 -3.19 -2.49 4.80
C ARG A 208 -2.91 -3.98 4.80
N LEU A 209 -2.95 -4.60 3.62
CA LEU A 209 -2.73 -6.03 3.46
C LEU A 209 -1.32 -6.43 3.90
N MET A 210 -0.30 -5.67 3.49
CA MET A 210 1.08 -5.89 3.94
C MET A 210 1.21 -5.75 5.47
N ASN A 211 0.57 -4.73 6.07
CA ASN A 211 0.58 -4.55 7.53
C ASN A 211 -0.07 -5.73 8.26
N ASP A 212 -1.27 -6.14 7.84
CA ASP A 212 -2.01 -7.23 8.48
C ASP A 212 -1.26 -8.56 8.40
N ILE A 213 -0.60 -8.85 7.27
CA ILE A 213 0.24 -10.05 7.08
C ILE A 213 1.47 -10.03 7.98
N ILE A 214 2.16 -8.89 8.07
CA ILE A 214 3.34 -8.72 8.93
C ILE A 214 2.96 -8.86 10.41
N GLU A 215 1.86 -8.24 10.82
CA GLU A 215 1.33 -8.37 12.18
C GLU A 215 0.94 -9.82 12.50
N ASP A 216 0.23 -10.50 11.59
CA ASP A 216 -0.17 -11.90 11.74
C ASP A 216 1.06 -12.82 11.87
N ALA A 217 2.08 -12.61 11.05
CA ALA A 217 3.30 -13.42 11.09
C ALA A 217 4.02 -13.27 12.43
N ARG A 218 4.21 -12.02 12.89
CA ARG A 218 4.87 -11.72 14.17
C ARG A 218 4.14 -12.34 15.35
N GLU A 219 2.84 -12.17 15.41
CA GLU A 219 2.05 -12.62 16.55
C GLU A 219 1.95 -14.15 16.63
N ASN A 220 1.85 -14.82 15.49
CA ASN A 220 1.72 -16.27 15.44
C ASN A 220 3.05 -17.00 15.33
N GLY A 221 4.19 -16.28 15.39
CA GLY A 221 5.52 -16.88 15.22
C GLY A 221 5.73 -17.54 13.85
N LYS A 222 4.94 -17.17 12.85
CA LYS A 222 5.04 -17.73 11.49
C LYS A 222 6.19 -17.06 10.76
N GLU A 223 6.97 -17.87 10.05
CA GLU A 223 8.00 -17.38 9.14
C GLU A 223 7.34 -16.65 7.96
N LEU A 224 7.88 -15.50 7.58
CA LEU A 224 7.42 -14.71 6.44
C LEU A 224 8.62 -14.10 5.71
N TRP A 225 8.70 -14.36 4.41
CA TRP A 225 9.67 -13.80 3.48
C TRP A 225 8.99 -12.74 2.61
N VAL A 226 9.55 -11.53 2.58
CA VAL A 226 9.04 -10.36 1.87
C VAL A 226 10.13 -9.72 1.02
N PRO A 227 10.43 -10.26 -0.18
CA PRO A 227 11.28 -9.55 -1.12
C PRO A 227 10.48 -8.46 -1.85
N ASN A 228 11.02 -7.25 -1.83
CA ASN A 228 10.53 -6.08 -2.56
C ASN A 228 11.45 -5.85 -3.77
N LEU A 229 10.98 -6.27 -4.94
CA LEU A 229 11.76 -6.21 -6.16
C LEU A 229 11.62 -4.85 -6.82
N HIS A 230 12.74 -4.29 -7.25
CA HIS A 230 12.78 -3.03 -7.97
C HIS A 230 13.28 -3.26 -9.39
N ARG A 231 12.53 -2.76 -10.37
CA ARG A 231 12.94 -2.78 -11.77
C ARG A 231 14.11 -1.82 -12.01
N GLY A 232 15.02 -2.19 -12.91
CA GLY A 232 16.11 -1.34 -13.37
C GLY A 232 15.63 -0.18 -14.24
N ASP A 233 14.60 -0.42 -15.03
CA ASP A 233 14.12 0.50 -16.06
C ASP A 233 12.79 1.16 -15.73
N GLY A 234 12.64 2.42 -16.14
CA GLY A 234 11.40 3.18 -15.93
C GLY A 234 10.28 2.83 -16.93
N ILE A 235 9.05 3.13 -16.54
CA ILE A 235 7.89 3.19 -17.43
C ILE A 235 7.92 4.54 -18.16
N ASP A 236 7.50 4.56 -19.43
CA ASP A 236 7.38 5.78 -20.22
C ASP A 236 6.44 6.79 -19.54
N GLN A 237 6.96 7.97 -19.20
CA GLN A 237 6.24 8.99 -18.44
C GLN A 237 5.73 10.10 -19.37
N GLY A 238 4.43 10.36 -19.35
CA GLY A 238 3.85 11.53 -20.04
C GLY A 238 2.48 11.30 -20.67
N ASP A 239 2.16 10.06 -21.01
CA ASP A 239 0.88 9.67 -21.60
C ASP A 239 -0.12 9.17 -20.54
N ALA A 240 -1.42 9.42 -20.77
CA ALA A 240 -2.49 9.02 -19.86
C ALA A 240 -2.74 7.49 -19.89
N ILE A 241 -2.43 6.83 -21.01
CA ILE A 241 -2.68 5.40 -21.21
C ILE A 241 -1.56 4.50 -20.70
N SER A 242 -0.33 5.01 -20.56
CA SER A 242 0.85 4.22 -20.16
C SER A 242 0.64 3.41 -18.86
N PRO A 243 0.03 3.97 -17.79
CA PRO A 243 -0.24 3.21 -16.56
C PRO A 243 -1.16 2.00 -16.80
N LEU A 244 -2.17 2.14 -17.66
CA LEU A 244 -3.11 1.06 -17.97
C LEU A 244 -2.47 -0.03 -18.83
N LEU A 245 -1.68 0.36 -19.83
CA LEU A 245 -0.91 -0.60 -20.65
C LEU A 245 0.10 -1.38 -19.80
N TRP A 246 0.78 -0.71 -18.87
CA TRP A 246 1.67 -1.38 -17.92
C TRP A 246 0.93 -2.43 -17.12
N ARG A 247 -0.25 -2.09 -16.61
CA ARG A 247 -1.07 -3.03 -15.85
C ARG A 247 -1.46 -4.25 -16.69
N ILE A 248 -1.89 -4.06 -17.94
CA ILE A 248 -2.24 -5.15 -18.86
C ILE A 248 -1.01 -6.02 -19.14
N PHE A 249 0.15 -5.41 -19.40
CA PHE A 249 1.42 -6.09 -19.60
C PHE A 249 1.83 -6.94 -18.39
N TYR A 250 1.59 -6.44 -17.18
CA TYR A 250 2.06 -7.05 -15.94
C TYR A 250 1.11 -8.13 -15.39
N ASP A 251 -0.18 -8.10 -15.76
CA ASP A 251 -1.19 -9.06 -15.28
C ASP A 251 -0.82 -10.54 -15.51
N PRO A 252 -0.27 -10.97 -16.67
CA PRO A 252 0.17 -12.34 -16.89
C PRO A 252 1.18 -12.85 -15.85
N LEU A 253 2.11 -12.02 -15.38
CA LEU A 253 3.05 -12.40 -14.33
C LEU A 253 2.31 -12.66 -13.02
N LEU A 254 1.39 -11.77 -12.64
CA LEU A 254 0.60 -11.91 -11.42
C LEU A 254 -0.31 -13.14 -11.48
N VAL A 255 -0.88 -13.44 -12.64
CA VAL A 255 -1.65 -14.66 -12.89
C VAL A 255 -0.78 -15.91 -12.78
N ALA A 256 0.43 -15.90 -13.35
CA ALA A 256 1.37 -17.01 -13.27
C ALA A 256 1.75 -17.33 -11.82
N ILE A 257 2.06 -16.30 -11.02
CA ILE A 257 2.33 -16.43 -9.59
C ILE A 257 1.11 -17.00 -8.87
N GLN A 258 -0.08 -16.44 -9.10
CA GLN A 258 -1.32 -16.92 -8.48
C GLN A 258 -1.68 -18.37 -8.86
N GLN A 259 -1.41 -18.80 -10.09
CA GLN A 259 -1.66 -20.18 -10.50
C GLN A 259 -0.66 -21.15 -9.84
N ALA A 260 0.60 -20.73 -9.67
CA ALA A 260 1.55 -21.45 -8.83
C ALA A 260 1.07 -21.53 -7.36
N CYS A 261 0.24 -20.61 -6.87
CA CYS A 261 -0.34 -20.65 -5.53
C CYS A 261 -1.36 -21.76 -5.29
N ASN A 262 -1.99 -22.27 -6.34
CA ASN A 262 -2.80 -23.49 -6.25
C ASN A 262 -1.95 -24.71 -5.84
N GLN A 263 -0.61 -24.60 -5.89
CA GLN A 263 0.38 -25.57 -5.38
C GLN A 263 0.98 -25.16 -4.02
N GLN A 264 0.26 -24.41 -3.16
CA GLN A 264 0.72 -23.95 -1.82
C GLN A 264 1.78 -22.84 -1.79
N GLN A 265 1.84 -21.95 -2.79
CA GLN A 265 2.64 -20.72 -2.74
C GLN A 265 1.85 -19.55 -2.14
N GLY A 266 2.51 -18.67 -1.39
CA GLY A 266 1.92 -17.48 -0.77
C GLY A 266 1.90 -17.53 0.76
N TYR A 267 1.75 -16.36 1.40
CA TYR A 267 1.52 -16.31 2.84
C TYR A 267 0.04 -16.54 3.15
N GLU A 268 -0.25 -17.40 4.14
CA GLU A 268 -1.62 -17.75 4.53
C GLU A 268 -1.96 -17.26 5.95
N MET A 269 -2.91 -16.34 6.00
CA MET A 269 -3.60 -15.95 7.22
C MET A 269 -4.75 -16.93 7.45
N VAL A 270 -4.89 -17.43 8.68
CA VAL A 270 -5.94 -18.39 9.05
C VAL A 270 -6.47 -18.03 10.43
N ASN A 271 -7.79 -18.01 10.55
CA ASN A 271 -8.50 -17.96 11.81
C ASN A 271 -9.58 -19.05 11.84
N THR A 272 -9.63 -19.81 12.93
CA THR A 272 -10.69 -20.78 13.16
C THR A 272 -11.71 -20.15 14.11
N TRP A 273 -12.94 -19.99 13.64
CA TRP A 273 -14.02 -19.31 14.33
C TRP A 273 -14.99 -20.32 14.94
N PRO A 274 -15.13 -20.37 16.28
CA PRO A 274 -16.10 -21.23 16.94
C PRO A 274 -17.48 -20.56 16.94
N LEU A 275 -18.40 -21.01 16.07
CA LEU A 275 -19.81 -20.55 16.15
C LEU A 275 -20.45 -21.05 17.45
N ASP A 276 -20.37 -22.35 17.70
CA ASP A 276 -20.68 -22.97 18.98
C ASP A 276 -19.38 -23.42 19.67
N ILE A 277 -19.14 -22.96 20.89
CA ILE A 277 -17.90 -23.27 21.60
C ILE A 277 -17.82 -24.73 22.09
N GLN A 278 -18.97 -25.39 22.26
CA GLN A 278 -19.07 -26.78 22.71
C GLN A 278 -19.05 -27.76 21.53
N ASP A 279 -19.57 -27.36 20.37
CA ASP A 279 -19.61 -28.19 19.16
C ASP A 279 -18.54 -27.81 18.13
N ARG A 280 -17.47 -28.61 18.08
CA ARG A 280 -16.38 -28.44 17.10
C ARG A 280 -16.81 -28.60 15.64
N SER A 281 -17.94 -29.25 15.34
CA SER A 281 -18.44 -29.40 13.98
C SER A 281 -18.92 -28.08 13.38
N THR A 282 -19.30 -27.13 14.23
CA THR A 282 -19.76 -25.79 13.81
C THR A 282 -18.61 -24.82 13.53
N TRP A 283 -17.36 -25.22 13.79
CA TRP A 283 -16.22 -24.32 13.69
C TRP A 283 -15.87 -24.05 12.23
N GLN A 284 -15.79 -22.77 11.88
CA GLN A 284 -15.53 -22.32 10.51
C GLN A 284 -14.11 -21.81 10.36
N GLN A 285 -13.42 -22.24 9.30
CA GLN A 285 -12.07 -21.75 9.00
C GLN A 285 -12.14 -20.59 8.00
N TYR A 286 -11.69 -19.42 8.44
CA TYR A 286 -11.49 -18.24 7.59
C TYR A 286 -10.02 -18.17 7.19
N SER A 287 -9.74 -18.30 5.90
CA SER A 287 -8.39 -18.17 5.37
C SER A 287 -8.26 -17.13 4.26
N LEU A 288 -7.07 -16.55 4.16
CA LEU A 288 -6.66 -15.64 3.11
C LEU A 288 -5.23 -15.96 2.73
N ARG A 289 -5.00 -16.25 1.45
CA ARG A 289 -3.68 -16.49 0.90
C ARG A 289 -3.30 -15.37 -0.06
N VAL A 290 -2.14 -14.77 0.17
CA VAL A 290 -1.62 -13.67 -0.64
C VAL A 290 -0.19 -13.96 -1.06
N PRO A 291 0.08 -14.13 -2.36
CA PRO A 291 1.43 -14.44 -2.84
C PRO A 291 2.23 -13.23 -3.31
N VAL A 292 1.54 -12.19 -3.75
CA VAL A 292 2.15 -10.99 -4.32
C VAL A 292 1.23 -9.79 -4.09
N ILE A 293 1.84 -8.63 -3.87
CA ILE A 293 1.19 -7.33 -3.78
C ILE A 293 1.97 -6.38 -4.70
N ALA A 294 1.31 -5.91 -5.75
CA ALA A 294 1.89 -4.99 -6.72
C ALA A 294 1.17 -3.64 -6.72
N TYR A 295 1.92 -2.58 -6.96
CA TYR A 295 1.39 -1.26 -7.27
C TYR A 295 2.24 -0.67 -8.39
N MET A 296 1.73 -0.75 -9.62
CA MET A 296 2.53 -0.54 -10.84
C MET A 296 3.73 -1.48 -10.91
N ASP A 297 4.95 -0.96 -10.80
CA ASP A 297 6.22 -1.69 -10.83
C ASP A 297 6.69 -2.12 -9.43
N ASP A 298 6.31 -1.39 -8.38
CA ASP A 298 6.65 -1.73 -6.99
C ASP A 298 5.93 -3.02 -6.57
N THR A 299 6.68 -4.13 -6.54
CA THR A 299 6.14 -5.47 -6.33
C THR A 299 6.79 -6.16 -5.15
N SER A 300 5.97 -6.53 -4.17
CA SER A 300 6.38 -7.31 -3.01
C SER A 300 5.78 -8.71 -3.07
N TYR A 301 6.63 -9.73 -2.97
CA TYR A 301 6.22 -11.13 -2.93
C TYR A 301 6.14 -11.60 -1.48
N LEU A 302 5.31 -12.60 -1.19
CA LEU A 302 5.00 -13.03 0.16
C LEU A 302 4.95 -14.55 0.23
N ASN A 303 5.74 -15.16 1.12
CA ASN A 303 5.68 -16.61 1.33
C ASN A 303 6.18 -16.99 2.74
N SER A 304 5.84 -18.19 3.20
CA SER A 304 6.22 -18.68 4.53
C SER A 304 7.49 -19.53 4.56
N SER A 305 8.23 -19.60 3.45
CA SER A 305 9.46 -20.40 3.30
C SER A 305 10.37 -19.80 2.22
N GLY A 306 11.69 -19.91 2.46
CA GLY A 306 12.77 -19.53 1.53
C GLY A 306 12.68 -20.21 0.17
N ASP A 307 12.50 -21.54 0.16
CA ASP A 307 12.42 -22.32 -1.10
C ASP A 307 11.19 -21.92 -1.91
N LYS A 308 10.05 -21.77 -1.24
CA LYS A 308 8.80 -21.38 -1.88
C LYS A 308 8.88 -19.96 -2.45
N ILE A 309 9.49 -19.02 -1.74
CA ILE A 309 9.67 -17.65 -2.27
C ILE A 309 10.61 -17.66 -3.47
N GLN A 310 11.69 -18.45 -3.46
CA GLN A 310 12.62 -18.52 -4.60
C GLN A 310 11.93 -19.01 -5.87
N VAL A 311 10.99 -19.96 -5.78
CA VAL A 311 10.16 -20.37 -6.93
C VAL A 311 9.37 -19.20 -7.53
N SER A 312 8.70 -18.40 -6.69
CA SER A 312 7.99 -17.19 -7.15
C SER A 312 8.93 -16.18 -7.84
N ILE A 313 10.13 -16.01 -7.29
CA ILE A 313 11.16 -15.12 -7.83
C ILE A 313 11.74 -15.65 -9.15
N ASN A 314 11.85 -16.97 -9.31
CA ASN A 314 12.29 -17.59 -10.56
C ASN A 314 11.27 -17.35 -11.68
N ILE A 315 9.97 -17.49 -11.40
CA ILE A 315 8.88 -17.15 -12.34
C ILE A 315 8.99 -15.68 -12.77
N ALA A 316 9.18 -14.76 -11.82
CA ALA A 316 9.37 -13.35 -12.12
C ALA A 316 10.62 -13.10 -12.98
N THR A 317 11.76 -13.70 -12.62
CA THR A 317 13.01 -13.58 -13.36
C THR A 317 12.86 -14.09 -14.81
N GLN A 318 12.15 -15.20 -14.99
CA GLN A 318 11.85 -15.73 -16.32
C GLN A 318 10.97 -14.77 -17.14
N PHE A 319 9.91 -14.23 -16.54
CA PHE A 319 9.04 -13.23 -17.18
C PHE A 319 9.83 -12.00 -17.64
N TYR A 320 10.62 -11.42 -16.73
CA TYR A 320 11.45 -10.26 -17.04
C TYR A 320 12.50 -10.57 -18.12
N HIS A 321 13.05 -11.79 -18.13
CA HIS A 321 13.95 -12.24 -19.18
C HIS A 321 13.27 -12.29 -20.56
N PHE A 322 12.05 -12.84 -20.65
CA PHE A 322 11.28 -12.88 -21.91
C PHE A 322 10.98 -11.49 -22.44
N HIS A 323 10.68 -10.53 -21.56
CA HIS A 323 10.29 -9.17 -21.93
C HIS A 323 11.45 -8.18 -22.02
N ASP A 324 12.68 -8.67 -21.97
CA ASP A 324 13.90 -7.85 -21.99
C ASP A 324 13.89 -6.73 -20.93
N VAL A 325 13.52 -7.10 -19.71
CA VAL A 325 13.46 -6.23 -18.54
C VAL A 325 14.51 -6.67 -17.52
N ASP A 326 15.26 -5.71 -16.98
CA ASP A 326 16.23 -5.96 -15.93
C ASP A 326 15.65 -5.69 -14.53
N ILE A 327 15.95 -6.61 -13.60
CA ILE A 327 15.67 -6.43 -12.17
C ILE A 327 16.93 -5.86 -11.52
N ASN A 328 16.79 -4.83 -10.70
CA ASN A 328 17.92 -4.22 -10.03
C ASN A 328 18.22 -4.92 -8.70
N GLY A 329 19.25 -5.78 -8.69
CA GLY A 329 19.75 -6.46 -7.49
C GLY A 329 20.07 -5.51 -6.34
N LYS A 330 20.75 -4.40 -6.64
CA LYS A 330 21.23 -3.43 -5.64
C LYS A 330 20.12 -2.62 -4.99
N LYS A 331 19.00 -2.40 -5.69
CA LYS A 331 17.82 -1.67 -5.18
C LYS A 331 16.80 -2.58 -4.54
N SER A 332 16.79 -3.86 -4.89
CA SER A 332 15.85 -4.83 -4.33
C SER A 332 16.21 -5.12 -2.88
N GLU A 333 15.20 -5.27 -2.03
CA GLU A 333 15.37 -5.47 -0.59
C GLU A 333 14.64 -6.74 -0.16
N LEU A 334 15.20 -7.48 0.80
CA LEU A 334 14.58 -8.67 1.39
C LEU A 334 14.36 -8.46 2.88
N MET A 335 13.13 -8.65 3.34
CA MET A 335 12.80 -8.70 4.77
C MET A 335 12.28 -10.09 5.14
N VAL A 336 12.78 -10.62 6.24
CA VAL A 336 12.33 -11.91 6.78
C VAL A 336 11.85 -11.71 8.23
N ILE A 337 10.69 -12.27 8.56
CA ILE A 337 10.08 -12.24 9.89
C ILE A 337 10.08 -13.67 10.43
N ASN A 338 10.45 -13.83 11.71
CA ASN A 338 10.58 -15.12 12.39
C ASN A 338 11.36 -16.15 11.56
N PRO A 339 12.62 -15.84 11.17
CA PRO A 339 13.42 -16.74 10.35
C PRO A 339 13.64 -18.07 11.09
N LYS A 340 13.54 -19.18 10.37
CA LYS A 340 13.84 -20.52 10.90
C LYS A 340 15.25 -20.99 10.60
N VAL A 341 15.89 -20.35 9.63
CA VAL A 341 17.23 -20.68 9.14
C VAL A 341 18.26 -19.67 9.63
N SER A 342 19.54 -20.02 9.47
CA SER A 342 20.65 -19.16 9.86
C SER A 342 20.72 -17.90 9.00
N ARG A 343 21.34 -16.84 9.52
CA ARG A 343 21.41 -15.54 8.84
C ARG A 343 22.07 -15.60 7.46
N ASP A 344 23.02 -16.51 7.27
CA ASP A 344 23.78 -16.66 6.02
C ASP A 344 22.93 -17.25 4.89
N GLU A 345 21.91 -18.04 5.25
CA GLU A 345 20.93 -18.66 4.36
C GLU A 345 19.73 -17.75 4.06
N LEU A 346 19.63 -16.59 4.71
CA LEU A 346 18.57 -15.61 4.47
C LEU A 346 18.85 -14.74 3.25
N TYR A 347 18.80 -15.34 2.07
CA TYR A 347 18.95 -14.64 0.80
C TYR A 347 18.01 -15.17 -0.28
N ILE A 348 17.84 -14.36 -1.33
CA ILE A 348 17.26 -14.80 -2.60
C ILE A 348 18.22 -14.46 -3.73
N THR A 349 18.13 -15.20 -4.83
CA THR A 349 18.84 -14.89 -6.08
C THR A 349 17.87 -14.29 -7.08
N ILE A 350 18.25 -13.15 -7.67
CA ILE A 350 17.41 -12.43 -8.64
C ILE A 350 18.18 -12.09 -9.92
N GLY A 351 17.45 -11.88 -11.01
CA GLY A 351 18.01 -11.34 -12.24
C GLY A 351 18.81 -12.37 -13.06
N ARG A 352 19.36 -11.92 -14.19
CA ARG A 352 20.14 -12.75 -15.11
C ARG A 352 21.54 -13.05 -14.56
N ASP A 353 22.05 -12.17 -13.71
CA ASP A 353 23.35 -12.23 -13.05
C ASP A 353 23.33 -13.05 -11.76
N ASN A 354 22.17 -13.62 -11.38
CA ASN A 354 21.95 -14.30 -10.10
C ASN A 354 22.41 -13.44 -8.90
N SER A 355 22.17 -12.14 -8.98
CA SER A 355 22.43 -11.18 -7.91
C SER A 355 21.85 -11.68 -6.58
N LYS A 356 22.72 -11.83 -5.57
CA LYS A 356 22.34 -12.26 -4.22
C LYS A 356 21.79 -11.08 -3.42
N VAL A 357 20.52 -11.14 -3.03
CA VAL A 357 19.88 -10.16 -2.14
C VAL A 357 19.79 -10.75 -0.74
N GLN A 358 20.61 -10.25 0.17
CA GLN A 358 20.61 -10.68 1.58
C GLN A 358 19.46 -10.01 2.35
N ALA A 359 18.89 -10.73 3.32
CA ALA A 359 17.91 -10.18 4.23
C ALA A 359 18.47 -9.00 5.04
N THR A 360 17.65 -7.96 5.17
CA THR A 360 18.01 -6.71 5.85
C THR A 360 17.42 -6.63 7.26
N ASP A 361 18.21 -6.10 8.20
CA ASP A 361 17.73 -5.70 9.54
C ASP A 361 17.16 -4.27 9.54
N LYS A 362 17.29 -3.57 8.40
CA LYS A 362 16.81 -2.20 8.23
C LYS A 362 15.32 -2.20 7.89
N GLU A 363 14.76 -0.99 7.80
CA GLU A 363 13.40 -0.81 7.34
C GLU A 363 13.35 -0.85 5.80
N ILE A 364 12.43 -1.63 5.25
CA ILE A 364 12.06 -1.59 3.84
C ILE A 364 11.03 -0.50 3.64
N ARG A 365 11.16 0.26 2.55
CA ARG A 365 10.18 1.27 2.15
C ARG A 365 9.28 0.71 1.06
N TYR A 366 7.97 0.70 1.31
CA TYR A 366 6.96 0.29 0.33
C TYR A 366 5.84 1.34 0.29
N LEU A 367 5.57 1.90 -0.90
CA LEU A 367 4.58 2.96 -1.13
C LEU A 367 4.69 4.15 -0.15
N GLY A 368 5.91 4.51 0.25
CA GLY A 368 6.14 5.61 1.19
C GLY A 368 5.97 5.28 2.68
N CYS A 369 5.46 4.09 3.01
CA CYS A 369 5.42 3.53 4.36
C CYS A 369 6.65 2.63 4.60
N TYR A 370 6.91 2.31 5.87
CA TYR A 370 8.13 1.61 6.29
C TYR A 370 7.79 0.36 7.10
N PHE A 371 8.45 -0.74 6.78
CA PHE A 371 8.28 -2.06 7.38
C PHE A 371 9.63 -2.62 7.82
N SER A 372 9.68 -3.49 8.84
CA SER A 372 10.95 -4.08 9.34
C SER A 372 10.69 -5.46 9.92
N SER A 373 11.74 -6.27 10.07
CA SER A 373 11.69 -7.52 10.81
C SER A 373 11.46 -7.32 12.32
N SER A 374 11.88 -6.17 12.88
CA SER A 374 11.85 -5.88 14.32
C SER A 374 10.87 -4.76 14.72
N ASN A 375 10.72 -4.49 16.02
CA ASN A 375 9.79 -3.48 16.54
C ASN A 375 10.11 -2.07 16.00
N LEU A 376 9.22 -1.58 15.14
CA LEU A 376 9.35 -0.35 14.36
C LEU A 376 9.16 0.94 15.17
N ARG A 377 8.47 0.88 16.33
CA ARG A 377 7.89 2.08 16.96
C ARG A 377 8.90 3.21 17.16
N LYS A 378 10.07 2.91 17.73
CA LYS A 378 11.11 3.91 18.03
C LYS A 378 11.66 4.57 16.75
N ARG A 379 11.90 3.76 15.70
CA ARG A 379 12.43 4.25 14.41
C ARG A 379 11.39 5.10 13.68
N SER A 380 10.14 4.67 13.66
CA SER A 380 9.04 5.42 13.05
C SER A 380 8.78 6.76 13.75
N ILE A 381 8.81 6.81 15.09
CA ILE A 381 8.71 8.06 15.85
C ILE A 381 9.88 9.00 15.51
N LYS A 382 11.11 8.48 15.43
CA LYS A 382 12.28 9.26 15.01
C LYS A 382 12.09 9.84 13.61
N ARG A 383 11.59 9.05 12.66
CA ARG A 383 11.32 9.50 11.29
C ARG A 383 10.31 10.65 11.24
N ILE A 384 9.22 10.58 12.01
CA ILE A 384 8.25 11.69 12.07
C ILE A 384 8.93 12.95 12.62
N LYS A 385 9.73 12.83 13.68
CA LYS A 385 10.53 13.96 14.20
C LYS A 385 11.45 14.54 13.13
N ASP A 386 12.15 13.70 12.37
CA ASP A 386 13.05 14.14 11.31
C ASP A 386 12.29 14.85 10.17
N ILE A 387 11.08 14.40 9.82
CA ILE A 387 10.21 15.06 8.84
C ILE A 387 9.79 16.45 9.35
N ILE A 388 9.35 16.53 10.60
CA ILE A 388 8.94 17.79 11.24
C ILE A 388 10.12 18.76 11.29
N GLU A 389 11.29 18.35 11.79
CA GLU A 389 12.46 19.22 11.90
C GLU A 389 12.95 19.70 10.52
N LYS A 390 13.00 18.82 9.52
CA LYS A 390 13.36 19.22 8.15
C LYS A 390 12.40 20.25 7.56
N PHE A 391 11.10 20.15 7.88
CA PHE A 391 10.10 21.12 7.45
C PHE A 391 10.24 22.46 8.20
N LEU A 392 10.48 22.44 9.51
CA LEU A 392 10.54 23.66 10.33
C LEU A 392 11.84 24.45 10.12
N ASN A 393 12.97 23.79 9.86
CA ASN A 393 14.29 24.42 9.72
C ASN A 393 14.33 25.60 8.72
N PRO A 394 13.86 25.48 7.47
CA PRO A 394 13.87 26.61 6.54
C PRO A 394 12.86 27.70 6.92
N ILE A 395 11.81 27.38 7.69
CA ILE A 395 10.74 28.31 8.06
C ILE A 395 11.16 29.18 9.26
N ARG A 396 11.90 28.62 10.22
CA ARG A 396 12.35 29.31 11.45
C ARG A 396 13.02 30.67 11.21
N ARG A 397 13.63 30.88 10.05
CA ARG A 397 14.37 32.10 9.69
C ARG A 397 13.64 32.99 8.69
N LYS A 398 12.44 32.61 8.24
CA LYS A 398 11.69 33.35 7.23
C LYS A 398 10.60 34.22 7.86
N CYS A 399 10.46 35.43 7.36
CA CYS A 399 9.30 36.27 7.62
C CYS A 399 8.12 35.73 6.82
N ILE A 400 7.20 35.01 7.46
CA ILE A 400 5.99 34.49 6.85
C ILE A 400 4.76 34.94 7.62
N THR A 401 3.65 35.13 6.89
CA THR A 401 2.38 35.52 7.49
C THR A 401 1.73 34.33 8.20
N VAL A 402 0.78 34.65 9.07
CA VAL A 402 -0.03 33.68 9.79
C VAL A 402 -0.79 32.75 8.83
N GLY A 403 -1.40 33.29 7.78
CA GLY A 403 -2.09 32.49 6.76
C GLY A 403 -1.16 31.55 6.00
N HIS A 404 0.07 32.00 5.69
CA HIS A 404 1.06 31.15 5.03
C HIS A 404 1.49 29.98 5.92
N ILE A 405 1.76 30.20 7.21
CA ILE A 405 2.16 29.10 8.10
C ILE A 405 1.00 28.11 8.32
N ALA A 406 -0.24 28.59 8.48
CA ALA A 406 -1.41 27.73 8.61
C ALA A 406 -1.58 26.83 7.38
N TYR A 407 -1.50 27.41 6.18
CA TYR A 407 -1.56 26.65 4.92
C TYR A 407 -0.46 25.60 4.82
N LEU A 408 0.79 25.98 5.08
CA LEU A 408 1.93 25.06 5.01
C LEU A 408 1.81 23.92 6.02
N ILE A 409 1.34 24.18 7.24
CA ILE A 409 1.13 23.13 8.23
C ILE A 409 0.01 22.19 7.81
N ASN A 410 -1.17 22.72 7.46
CA ASN A 410 -2.35 21.92 7.17
C ASN A 410 -2.22 21.09 5.90
N HIS A 411 -1.75 21.70 4.81
CA HIS A 411 -1.75 21.06 3.48
C HIS A 411 -0.42 20.41 3.09
N VAL A 412 0.68 20.73 3.78
CA VAL A 412 2.00 20.14 3.47
C VAL A 412 2.48 19.24 4.60
N LEU A 413 2.67 19.78 5.81
CA LEU A 413 3.26 19.01 6.90
C LEU A 413 2.33 17.89 7.40
N ILE A 414 1.10 18.24 7.77
CA ILE A 414 0.13 17.29 8.32
C ILE A 414 -0.19 16.21 7.30
N SER A 415 -0.51 16.57 6.05
CA SER A 415 -0.79 15.59 4.98
C SER A 415 0.37 14.60 4.79
N ARG A 416 1.61 15.07 4.83
CA ARG A 416 2.80 14.21 4.73
C ARG A 416 2.96 13.28 5.93
N VAL A 417 2.80 13.81 7.14
CA VAL A 417 2.99 13.03 8.37
C VAL A 417 1.87 11.99 8.53
N VAL A 418 0.61 12.38 8.28
CA VAL A 418 -0.55 11.47 8.34
C VAL A 418 -0.38 10.31 7.37
N TYR A 419 0.07 10.56 6.14
CA TYR A 419 0.32 9.50 5.16
C TYR A 419 1.40 8.51 5.64
N VAL A 420 2.54 9.02 6.13
CA VAL A 420 3.65 8.16 6.61
C VAL A 420 3.26 7.39 7.88
N ALA A 421 2.41 7.97 8.72
CA ALA A 421 2.01 7.41 10.00
C ALA A 421 0.70 6.61 9.96
N GLN A 422 0.05 6.46 8.79
CA GLN A 422 -1.29 5.86 8.68
C GLN A 422 -1.40 4.43 9.23
N LEU A 423 -0.29 3.68 9.27
CA LEU A 423 -0.22 2.32 9.84
C LEU A 423 0.28 2.29 11.29
N MET A 424 0.58 3.45 11.89
CA MET A 424 1.12 3.54 13.24
C MET A 424 0.02 3.64 14.29
N ILE A 425 0.28 3.03 15.44
CA ILE A 425 -0.62 2.97 16.59
C ILE A 425 -0.03 3.85 17.69
N LEU A 426 -0.20 5.17 17.56
CA LEU A 426 0.27 6.16 18.54
C LEU A 426 -0.90 6.70 19.36
N SER A 427 -0.64 7.10 20.59
CA SER A 427 -1.61 7.79 21.44
C SER A 427 -1.66 9.29 21.14
N GLU A 428 -2.75 9.92 21.53
CA GLU A 428 -2.94 11.39 21.49
C GLU A 428 -1.78 12.15 22.14
N ASN A 429 -1.31 11.68 23.30
CA ASN A 429 -0.17 12.29 24.00
C ASN A 429 1.13 12.22 23.19
N GLU A 430 1.37 11.11 22.49
CA GLU A 430 2.55 10.97 21.62
C GLU A 430 2.47 11.91 20.42
N TRP A 431 1.28 12.10 19.83
CA TRP A 431 1.07 13.06 18.75
C TRP A 431 1.26 14.51 19.20
N ASN A 432 0.67 14.88 20.35
CA ASN A 432 0.85 16.19 20.96
C ASN A 432 2.33 16.48 21.26
N PHE A 433 3.06 15.48 21.75
CA PHE A 433 4.51 15.60 21.96
C PHE A 433 5.28 15.79 20.65
N LEU A 434 4.95 15.01 19.61
CA LEU A 434 5.58 15.12 18.29
C LEU A 434 5.40 16.49 17.65
N PHE A 435 4.22 17.10 17.80
CA PHE A 435 3.89 18.40 17.19
C PHE A 435 4.20 19.60 18.08
N THR A 436 4.68 19.39 19.31
CA THR A 436 5.10 20.49 20.20
C THR A 436 6.07 21.49 19.53
N PRO A 437 7.09 21.07 18.74
CA PRO A 437 7.96 22.01 18.03
C PRO A 437 7.22 22.87 16.99
N VAL A 438 6.19 22.31 16.34
CA VAL A 438 5.36 23.02 15.35
C VAL A 438 4.56 24.11 16.05
N ILE A 439 3.87 23.76 17.15
CA ILE A 439 3.08 24.71 17.94
C ILE A 439 3.94 25.83 18.51
N LYS A 440 5.16 25.52 18.97
CA LYS A 440 6.12 26.54 19.44
C LYS A 440 6.49 27.53 18.33
N LEU A 441 6.73 27.04 17.11
CA LEU A 441 7.05 27.90 15.98
C LEU A 441 5.85 28.78 15.58
N VAL A 442 4.64 28.23 15.55
CA VAL A 442 3.42 28.99 15.26
C VAL A 442 3.24 30.12 16.27
N LYS A 443 3.34 29.82 17.57
CA LYS A 443 3.25 30.85 18.62
C LYS A 443 4.30 31.94 18.41
N GLN A 444 5.53 31.58 18.07
CA GLN A 444 6.60 32.54 17.81
C GLN A 444 6.29 33.44 16.59
N ILE A 445 5.81 32.87 15.49
CA ILE A 445 5.45 33.62 14.27
C ILE A 445 4.28 34.57 14.53
N CYS A 446 3.29 34.13 15.30
CA CYS A 446 2.12 34.93 15.65
C CYS A 446 2.39 35.95 16.78
N GLY A 447 3.59 36.01 17.36
CA GLY A 447 3.90 36.87 18.50
C GLY A 447 3.16 36.51 19.79
N LEU A 448 2.69 35.26 19.91
CA LEU A 448 1.91 34.78 21.05
C LEU A 448 2.82 34.33 22.20
N PRO A 449 2.40 34.54 23.48
CA PRO A 449 3.16 34.04 24.61
C PRO A 449 3.21 32.51 24.62
N ARG A 450 4.28 31.94 25.19
CA ARG A 450 4.45 30.47 25.27
C ARG A 450 3.27 29.79 25.98
N SER A 451 2.70 30.46 26.98
CA SER A 451 1.52 30.03 27.76
C SER A 451 0.19 30.11 27.01
N TYR A 452 0.16 30.69 25.79
CA TYR A 452 -1.09 30.82 25.03
C TYR A 452 -1.77 29.46 24.82
N PRO A 453 -3.09 29.32 25.01
CA PRO A 453 -3.78 28.04 24.89
C PRO A 453 -3.59 27.38 23.52
N THR A 454 -3.12 26.14 23.48
CA THR A 454 -2.96 25.38 22.22
C THR A 454 -4.30 25.14 21.53
N LEU A 455 -5.39 24.97 22.30
CA LEU A 455 -6.74 24.80 21.75
C LEU A 455 -7.18 25.99 20.89
N ALA A 456 -6.79 27.22 21.25
CA ALA A 456 -7.11 28.41 20.46
C ALA A 456 -6.38 28.39 19.10
N ILE A 457 -5.21 27.76 19.00
CA ILE A 457 -4.48 27.61 17.75
C ILE A 457 -5.21 26.66 16.79
N TYR A 458 -5.89 25.65 17.33
CA TYR A 458 -6.65 24.69 16.54
C TYR A 458 -8.04 25.18 16.14
N HIS A 459 -8.52 26.25 16.77
CA HIS A 459 -9.86 26.73 16.56
C HIS A 459 -10.03 27.37 15.17
N GLN A 460 -11.10 26.98 14.48
CA GLN A 460 -11.39 27.39 13.09
C GLN A 460 -11.51 28.91 12.91
N TYR A 461 -11.98 29.63 13.93
CA TYR A 461 -12.17 31.08 13.86
C TYR A 461 -10.96 31.88 14.36
N ILE A 462 -9.82 31.24 14.66
CA ILE A 462 -8.63 31.91 15.18
C ILE A 462 -7.43 31.70 14.24
N LEU A 463 -6.88 30.49 14.22
CA LEU A 463 -5.70 30.14 13.41
C LEU A 463 -5.94 28.95 12.48
N GLU A 464 -6.99 28.16 12.74
CA GLU A 464 -7.41 27.02 11.91
C GLU A 464 -6.27 26.03 11.64
N ILE A 465 -5.37 25.79 12.60
CA ILE A 465 -4.40 24.71 12.44
C ILE A 465 -5.07 23.39 12.77
N ASN A 466 -5.00 22.43 11.85
CA ASN A 466 -5.58 21.12 12.07
C ASN A 466 -4.85 20.39 13.21
N ASN A 467 -5.60 19.84 14.16
CA ASN A 467 -5.03 18.97 15.18
C ASN A 467 -4.52 17.67 14.53
N PRO A 468 -3.22 17.35 14.63
CA PRO A 468 -2.64 16.17 13.98
C PRO A 468 -3.24 14.84 14.48
N TRP A 469 -3.67 14.78 15.74
CA TRP A 469 -4.34 13.60 16.29
C TRP A 469 -5.70 13.37 15.62
N ASP A 470 -6.50 14.42 15.50
CA ASP A 470 -7.82 14.32 14.89
C ASP A 470 -7.71 13.92 13.41
N GLN A 471 -6.70 14.45 12.70
CA GLN A 471 -6.44 14.12 11.31
C GLN A 471 -6.00 12.67 11.09
N ILE A 472 -5.15 12.12 11.96
CA ILE A 472 -4.76 10.70 11.86
C ILE A 472 -5.94 9.78 12.23
N CYS A 473 -6.73 10.12 13.24
CA CYS A 473 -7.92 9.36 13.61
C CYS A 473 -8.95 9.34 12.48
N ALA A 474 -9.26 10.51 11.90
CA ALA A 474 -10.14 10.61 10.75
C ALA A 474 -9.64 9.74 9.60
N ASN A 475 -8.37 9.87 9.21
CA ASN A 475 -7.78 9.07 8.14
C ASN A 475 -7.85 7.56 8.42
N GLN A 476 -7.48 7.10 9.62
CA GLN A 476 -7.49 5.69 9.98
C GLN A 476 -8.90 5.10 10.04
N ILE A 477 -9.86 5.81 10.63
CA ILE A 477 -11.25 5.37 10.71
C ILE A 477 -11.89 5.36 9.33
N THR A 478 -11.73 6.42 8.53
CA THR A 478 -12.27 6.47 7.16
C THR A 478 -11.74 5.34 6.30
N VAL A 479 -10.42 5.10 6.32
CA VAL A 479 -9.82 3.99 5.56
C VAL A 479 -10.32 2.64 6.08
N PHE A 480 -10.43 2.47 7.40
CA PHE A 480 -10.96 1.24 7.99
C PHE A 480 -12.40 0.97 7.55
N LEU A 481 -13.29 1.94 7.69
CA LEU A 481 -14.70 1.85 7.30
C LEU A 481 -14.86 1.59 5.79
N TYR A 482 -14.06 2.26 4.96
CA TYR A 482 -14.03 2.00 3.53
C TYR A 482 -13.62 0.56 3.23
N LEU A 483 -12.57 0.05 3.88
CA LEU A 483 -12.05 -1.28 3.60
C LEU A 483 -12.97 -2.40 4.11
N ILE A 484 -13.56 -2.29 5.30
CA ILE A 484 -14.47 -3.34 5.82
C ILE A 484 -15.73 -3.48 4.95
N ASN A 485 -16.18 -2.40 4.32
CA ASN A 485 -17.33 -2.40 3.41
C ASN A 485 -16.94 -2.73 1.95
N SER A 486 -15.65 -2.90 1.67
CA SER A 486 -15.17 -3.28 0.33
C SER A 486 -15.14 -4.81 0.18
N ASN A 487 -15.41 -5.32 -1.03
CA ASN A 487 -15.16 -6.73 -1.36
C ASN A 487 -13.70 -6.94 -1.82
N SER A 488 -12.75 -6.54 -0.97
CA SER A 488 -11.31 -6.60 -1.27
C SER A 488 -10.57 -7.64 -0.42
N LEU A 489 -9.35 -8.00 -0.83
CA LEU A 489 -8.47 -8.87 -0.02
C LEU A 489 -8.12 -8.24 1.33
N ALA A 490 -7.99 -6.91 1.39
CA ALA A 490 -7.76 -6.19 2.63
C ALA A 490 -8.98 -6.25 3.58
N SER A 491 -10.22 -6.29 3.04
CA SER A 491 -11.40 -6.55 3.87
C SER A 491 -11.31 -7.92 4.54
N ARG A 492 -10.98 -8.96 3.78
CA ARG A 492 -10.80 -10.32 4.32
C ARG A 492 -9.69 -10.40 5.36
N SER A 493 -8.55 -9.72 5.14
CA SER A 493 -7.47 -9.66 6.14
C SER A 493 -7.94 -8.97 7.41
N ILE A 494 -8.62 -7.81 7.29
CA ILE A 494 -9.19 -7.08 8.43
C ILE A 494 -10.15 -7.98 9.22
N MET A 495 -11.06 -8.69 8.57
CA MET A 495 -12.02 -9.58 9.25
C MET A 495 -11.32 -10.71 10.02
N ILE A 496 -10.29 -11.33 9.43
CA ILE A 496 -9.45 -12.33 10.12
C ILE A 496 -8.74 -11.71 11.34
N ARG A 497 -8.20 -10.51 11.21
CA ARG A 497 -7.53 -9.79 12.30
C ARG A 497 -8.52 -9.40 13.42
N CYS A 498 -9.73 -8.97 13.08
CA CYS A 498 -10.80 -8.68 14.06
C CYS A 498 -11.23 -9.94 14.82
N ARG A 499 -11.46 -11.06 14.12
CA ARG A 499 -11.79 -12.34 14.78
C ARG A 499 -10.68 -12.81 15.71
N THR A 500 -9.44 -12.68 15.26
CA THR A 500 -8.26 -13.02 16.09
C THR A 500 -8.20 -12.15 17.34
N ALA A 501 -8.46 -10.85 17.22
CA ALA A 501 -8.55 -9.96 18.37
C ALA A 501 -9.69 -10.35 19.32
N GLN A 502 -10.87 -10.69 18.78
CA GLN A 502 -12.04 -11.07 19.57
C GLN A 502 -11.75 -12.31 20.43
N LEU A 503 -11.17 -13.36 19.83
CA LEU A 503 -10.80 -14.58 20.54
C LEU A 503 -9.75 -14.33 21.61
N ARG A 504 -8.71 -13.51 21.33
CA ARG A 504 -7.67 -13.19 22.33
C ARG A 504 -8.19 -12.34 23.48
N LEU A 505 -9.15 -11.47 23.21
CA LEU A 505 -9.81 -10.66 24.24
C LEU A 505 -10.94 -11.43 24.94
N ALA A 506 -11.17 -12.71 24.64
CA ALA A 506 -12.26 -13.51 25.19
C ALA A 506 -13.62 -12.78 25.11
N ILE A 507 -13.83 -12.05 24.01
CA ILE A 507 -15.08 -11.36 23.73
C ILE A 507 -16.02 -12.37 23.08
N HIS A 508 -17.21 -12.55 23.65
CA HIS A 508 -18.16 -13.57 23.21
C HIS A 508 -19.20 -13.03 22.23
N ASP A 509 -19.50 -11.74 22.30
CA ASP A 509 -20.43 -10.98 21.47
C ASP A 509 -19.70 -10.14 20.42
N ASN A 510 -20.43 -9.33 19.65
CA ASN A 510 -19.88 -8.65 18.48
C ASN A 510 -18.82 -7.59 18.85
N ILE A 511 -17.56 -7.78 18.42
CA ILE A 511 -16.45 -6.86 18.70
C ILE A 511 -16.69 -5.41 18.21
N PHE A 512 -17.51 -5.19 17.19
CA PHE A 512 -17.81 -3.85 16.67
C PHE A 512 -18.82 -3.09 17.55
N GLU A 513 -19.76 -3.82 18.17
CA GLU A 513 -20.84 -3.25 18.98
C GLU A 513 -20.52 -3.26 20.48
N HIS A 514 -19.52 -4.04 20.90
CA HIS A 514 -19.10 -4.22 22.29
C HIS A 514 -18.90 -2.91 23.06
N ASP A 515 -19.18 -2.96 24.37
CA ASP A 515 -19.06 -1.83 25.29
C ASP A 515 -17.66 -1.19 25.30
N SER A 516 -17.64 0.14 25.39
CA SER A 516 -16.45 0.98 25.25
C SER A 516 -15.47 0.89 26.42
N GLU A 517 -15.94 0.92 27.68
CA GLU A 517 -15.08 0.92 28.87
C GLU A 517 -14.25 -0.37 28.94
N SER A 518 -14.89 -1.49 28.60
CA SER A 518 -14.24 -2.79 28.55
C SER A 518 -13.24 -2.95 27.39
N LEU A 519 -13.47 -2.32 26.23
CA LEU A 519 -12.57 -2.37 25.06
C LEU A 519 -11.26 -1.61 25.31
N PHE A 520 -11.28 -0.49 26.04
CA PHE A 520 -10.08 0.31 26.33
C PHE A 520 -8.99 -0.46 27.09
N LEU A 521 -9.38 -1.50 27.83
CA LEU A 521 -8.45 -2.37 28.55
C LEU A 521 -7.63 -3.29 27.59
N GLY A 522 -8.06 -3.42 26.33
CA GLY A 522 -7.37 -4.11 25.25
C GLY A 522 -6.25 -3.31 24.58
N HIS A 523 -5.92 -2.10 25.07
CA HIS A 523 -4.97 -1.19 24.40
C HIS A 523 -3.57 -1.78 24.15
N GLN A 524 -3.12 -2.77 24.93
CA GLN A 524 -1.86 -3.47 24.66
C GLN A 524 -1.96 -4.47 23.50
N GLU A 525 -3.06 -5.24 23.40
CA GLU A 525 -3.33 -6.15 22.28
C GLU A 525 -3.52 -5.36 20.98
N ALA A 526 -4.09 -4.16 21.08
CA ALA A 526 -4.21 -3.25 19.95
C ALA A 526 -2.86 -2.78 19.40
N LYS A 527 -1.74 -2.87 20.15
CA LYS A 527 -0.41 -2.43 19.66
C LYS A 527 0.12 -3.26 18.49
N SER A 528 -0.36 -4.50 18.34
CA SER A 528 0.01 -5.38 17.24
C SER A 528 -1.14 -5.66 16.28
N ASN A 529 -2.29 -5.00 16.45
CA ASN A 529 -3.48 -5.18 15.63
C ASN A 529 -4.13 -3.84 15.30
N LEU A 530 -3.82 -3.30 14.11
CA LEU A 530 -4.34 -2.01 13.67
C LEU A 530 -5.88 -2.02 13.51
N SER A 531 -6.51 -3.15 13.22
CA SER A 531 -7.99 -3.23 13.13
C SER A 531 -8.64 -2.99 14.50
N LEU A 532 -8.13 -3.68 15.53
CA LEU A 532 -8.59 -3.50 16.90
C LEU A 532 -8.35 -2.06 17.37
N HIS A 533 -7.20 -1.48 17.03
CA HIS A 533 -6.92 -0.07 17.34
C HIS A 533 -7.95 0.88 16.74
N ASN A 534 -8.31 0.68 15.47
CA ASN A 534 -9.30 1.52 14.79
C ASN A 534 -10.70 1.40 15.43
N ILE A 535 -11.10 0.20 15.85
CA ILE A 535 -12.36 -0.01 16.60
C ILE A 535 -12.32 0.75 17.94
N ILE A 536 -11.22 0.65 18.69
CA ILE A 536 -11.05 1.33 19.98
C ILE A 536 -11.08 2.86 19.83
N ILE A 537 -10.37 3.42 18.83
CA ILE A 537 -10.37 4.86 18.59
C ILE A 537 -11.75 5.34 18.16
N ALA A 538 -12.43 4.63 17.24
CA ALA A 538 -13.78 4.98 16.82
C ALA A 538 -14.71 5.07 18.03
N ARG A 539 -14.67 4.09 18.93
CA ARG A 539 -15.44 4.11 20.18
C ARG A 539 -15.06 5.27 21.11
N LYS A 540 -13.76 5.59 21.25
CA LYS A 540 -13.30 6.76 22.03
C LYS A 540 -13.90 8.08 21.51
N LEU A 541 -14.17 8.15 20.22
CA LEU A 541 -14.77 9.31 19.54
C LEU A 541 -16.31 9.20 19.43
N ASN A 542 -16.94 8.27 20.16
CA ASN A 542 -18.38 8.00 20.11
C ASN A 542 -18.92 7.60 18.72
N ILE A 543 -18.05 7.07 17.85
CA ILE A 543 -18.45 6.49 16.56
C ILE A 543 -18.80 5.02 16.80
N ILE A 544 -20.06 4.65 16.52
CA ILE A 544 -20.56 3.29 16.68
C ILE A 544 -20.55 2.59 15.33
N ILE A 545 -19.85 1.46 15.24
CA ILE A 545 -19.87 0.60 14.05
C ILE A 545 -20.90 -0.50 14.32
N GLN A 546 -22.02 -0.46 13.62
CA GLN A 546 -23.07 -1.46 13.74
C GLN A 546 -23.02 -2.41 12.54
N GLN A 547 -23.34 -3.67 12.80
CA GLN A 547 -23.44 -4.66 11.74
C GLN A 547 -24.88 -4.69 11.21
N ASP A 548 -25.04 -4.96 9.91
CA ASP A 548 -26.35 -5.21 9.33
C ASP A 548 -27.06 -6.37 10.05
N TYR A 549 -28.38 -6.22 10.21
CA TYR A 549 -29.23 -7.15 10.94
C TYR A 549 -29.10 -8.61 10.47
N ILE A 550 -28.88 -8.82 9.17
CA ILE A 550 -28.72 -10.14 8.54
C ILE A 550 -27.47 -10.87 9.06
N ASN A 551 -26.41 -10.13 9.40
CA ASN A 551 -25.12 -10.71 9.75
C ASN A 551 -24.84 -10.68 11.26
N ARG A 552 -25.78 -10.24 12.09
CA ARG A 552 -25.52 -9.96 13.52
C ARG A 552 -25.04 -11.18 14.31
N SER A 553 -25.48 -12.38 13.95
CA SER A 553 -25.06 -13.65 14.58
C SER A 553 -23.68 -14.13 14.13
N THR A 554 -23.08 -13.54 13.09
CA THR A 554 -21.79 -14.01 12.52
C THR A 554 -20.57 -13.75 13.40
N TRP A 555 -20.71 -12.90 14.42
CA TRP A 555 -19.65 -12.51 15.37
C TRP A 555 -19.93 -12.96 16.80
N THR A 556 -21.05 -13.62 17.05
CA THR A 556 -21.39 -14.16 18.37
C THR A 556 -20.88 -15.59 18.48
N ILE A 557 -20.24 -15.90 19.61
CA ILE A 557 -19.85 -17.26 20.00
C ILE A 557 -20.92 -17.75 20.96
N SER A 558 -21.63 -18.81 20.60
CA SER A 558 -22.78 -19.30 21.38
C SER A 558 -22.41 -20.42 22.36
N SER A 559 -23.41 -20.80 23.17
CA SER A 559 -23.44 -22.05 23.94
C SER A 559 -22.44 -22.15 25.10
N GLY A 560 -21.87 -21.03 25.55
CA GLY A 560 -21.07 -20.97 26.78
C GLY A 560 -21.76 -20.23 27.92
N ASN A 561 -21.41 -20.58 29.15
CA ASN A 561 -21.89 -19.93 30.37
C ASN A 561 -20.73 -19.27 31.12
N MET A 562 -21.00 -18.12 31.75
CA MET A 562 -20.01 -17.33 32.51
C MET A 562 -18.81 -16.86 31.65
N PRO A 563 -18.96 -15.76 30.90
CA PRO A 563 -17.85 -15.19 30.12
C PRO A 563 -16.64 -14.87 31.01
N ILE A 564 -15.47 -15.40 30.67
CA ILE A 564 -14.24 -15.22 31.47
C ILE A 564 -13.85 -13.75 31.57
N ARG A 565 -14.09 -13.01 30.48
CA ARG A 565 -13.82 -11.57 30.42
C ARG A 565 -14.59 -10.82 31.51
N GLU A 566 -15.87 -11.11 31.71
CA GLU A 566 -16.71 -10.47 32.73
C GLU A 566 -16.24 -10.83 34.14
N ILE A 567 -15.89 -12.09 34.39
CA ILE A 567 -15.32 -12.54 35.68
C ILE A 567 -14.06 -11.72 35.99
N PHE A 568 -13.15 -11.58 35.02
CA PHE A 568 -11.88 -10.89 35.21
C PHE A 568 -12.03 -9.37 35.34
N ILE A 569 -13.05 -8.76 34.73
CA ILE A 569 -13.41 -7.35 34.93
C ILE A 569 -13.87 -7.17 36.38
N THR A 570 -14.83 -7.98 36.84
CA THR A 570 -15.37 -7.94 38.21
C THR A 570 -14.28 -8.11 39.27
N HIS A 571 -13.32 -9.01 39.03
CA HIS A 571 -12.22 -9.30 39.97
C HIS A 571 -10.97 -8.42 39.75
N ARG A 572 -11.04 -7.40 38.89
CA ARG A 572 -9.93 -6.48 38.55
C ARG A 572 -8.64 -7.20 38.12
N CYS A 573 -8.76 -8.38 37.52
CA CYS A 573 -7.64 -9.24 37.17
C CYS A 573 -7.48 -9.46 35.66
N LEU A 574 -8.03 -8.58 34.82
CA LEU A 574 -7.99 -8.67 33.35
C LEU A 574 -6.57 -8.80 32.75
N ASN A 575 -5.53 -8.34 33.45
CA ASN A 575 -4.13 -8.58 33.05
C ASN A 575 -3.79 -10.09 32.95
N LEU A 576 -4.55 -10.95 33.63
CA LEU A 576 -4.43 -12.40 33.57
C LEU A 576 -5.00 -12.99 32.28
N LEU A 577 -5.92 -12.30 31.60
CA LEU A 577 -6.48 -12.74 30.31
C LEU A 577 -5.38 -12.94 29.27
N ARG A 578 -4.39 -12.05 29.25
CA ARG A 578 -3.23 -12.13 28.35
C ARG A 578 -2.34 -13.35 28.60
N LYS A 579 -2.48 -14.01 29.75
CA LYS A 579 -1.72 -15.21 30.12
C LYS A 579 -2.46 -16.50 29.76
N ILE A 580 -3.73 -16.41 29.35
CA ILE A 580 -4.44 -17.52 28.73
C ILE A 580 -3.78 -17.74 27.38
N GLY A 581 -3.26 -18.95 27.16
CA GLY A 581 -2.49 -19.27 25.95
C GLY A 581 -3.32 -18.99 24.70
N THR A 582 -2.71 -18.32 23.72
CA THR A 582 -3.35 -17.94 22.45
C THR A 582 -3.39 -19.10 21.46
N ALA A 583 -3.60 -20.33 21.94
CA ALA A 583 -3.64 -21.50 21.07
C ALA A 583 -5.01 -21.56 20.37
N ASN A 584 -5.00 -21.40 19.04
CA ASN A 584 -6.22 -21.43 18.22
C ASN A 584 -6.98 -22.77 18.28
N SER A 585 -6.37 -23.84 18.81
CA SER A 585 -7.01 -25.16 18.92
C SER A 585 -8.09 -25.24 20.00
N TYR A 586 -8.05 -24.36 21.00
CA TYR A 586 -9.06 -24.29 22.07
C TYR A 586 -9.16 -22.89 22.67
N PRO A 587 -9.77 -21.91 21.96
CA PRO A 587 -9.94 -20.57 22.48
C PRO A 587 -10.84 -20.60 23.72
N LEU A 588 -10.34 -20.05 24.82
CA LEU A 588 -11.04 -20.06 26.10
C LEU A 588 -11.79 -18.72 26.28
N ILE A 589 -13.11 -18.77 26.12
CA ILE A 589 -14.04 -17.63 26.17
C ILE A 589 -14.90 -17.67 27.44
N TYR A 590 -15.33 -18.88 27.85
CA TYR A 590 -16.26 -19.13 28.94
C TYR A 590 -15.63 -20.01 30.02
N ALA A 591 -15.95 -19.75 31.29
CA ALA A 591 -15.48 -20.58 32.40
C ALA A 591 -16.10 -21.98 32.34
N SER A 592 -17.31 -22.11 31.77
CA SER A 592 -17.96 -23.41 31.54
C SER A 592 -17.15 -24.36 30.65
N GLN A 593 -16.25 -23.87 29.81
CA GLN A 593 -15.34 -24.71 29.02
C GLN A 593 -14.34 -25.49 29.89
N LEU A 594 -14.12 -25.05 31.14
CA LEU A 594 -13.28 -25.74 32.11
C LEU A 594 -14.06 -26.77 32.95
N MET A 595 -15.36 -26.95 32.70
CA MET A 595 -16.21 -27.91 33.39
C MET A 595 -16.46 -29.13 32.52
N LEU A 596 -16.24 -30.32 33.07
CA LEU A 596 -16.58 -31.60 32.48
C LEU A 596 -18.08 -31.90 32.67
N PRO A 597 -18.67 -32.83 31.89
CA PRO A 597 -19.99 -33.36 32.17
C PRO A 597 -20.09 -33.78 33.64
N TYR A 598 -21.23 -33.52 34.29
CA TYR A 598 -21.49 -33.76 35.73
C TYR A 598 -20.82 -32.78 36.71
N GLY A 599 -20.26 -31.66 36.25
CA GLY A 599 -19.83 -30.55 37.12
C GLY A 599 -18.41 -30.70 37.71
N HIS A 600 -17.64 -31.67 37.24
CA HIS A 600 -16.24 -31.80 37.63
C HIS A 600 -15.36 -30.79 36.90
N ILE A 601 -14.39 -30.21 37.60
CA ILE A 601 -13.43 -29.27 37.00
C ILE A 601 -12.41 -30.05 36.17
N MET A 602 -12.18 -29.61 34.94
CA MET A 602 -11.12 -30.12 34.07
C MET A 602 -9.74 -29.91 34.73
N SER A 603 -8.87 -30.91 34.71
CA SER A 603 -7.52 -30.74 35.26
C SER A 603 -6.66 -29.82 34.37
N TRP A 604 -5.66 -29.13 34.97
CA TRP A 604 -4.72 -28.28 34.24
C TRP A 604 -4.01 -29.03 33.10
N ALA A 605 -3.61 -30.29 33.34
CA ALA A 605 -2.97 -31.13 32.33
C ALA A 605 -3.92 -31.42 31.15
N CYS A 606 -5.20 -31.69 31.43
CA CYS A 606 -6.22 -31.94 30.41
C CYS A 606 -6.45 -30.68 29.56
N TYR A 607 -6.66 -29.51 30.19
CA TYR A 607 -6.79 -28.24 29.46
C TYR A 607 -5.60 -28.00 28.53
N ARG A 608 -4.36 -28.16 29.03
CA ARG A 608 -3.17 -27.93 28.23
C ARG A 608 -3.07 -28.89 27.06
N PHE A 609 -3.42 -30.15 27.25
CA PHE A 609 -3.45 -31.14 26.17
C PHE A 609 -4.44 -30.75 25.07
N ILE A 610 -5.67 -30.37 25.42
CA ILE A 610 -6.70 -29.94 24.47
C ILE A 610 -6.29 -28.64 23.75
N ALA A 611 -5.66 -27.71 24.47
CA ALA A 611 -5.12 -26.47 23.93
C ALA A 611 -3.82 -26.67 23.13
N GLY A 612 -3.36 -27.90 22.89
CA GLY A 612 -2.13 -28.17 22.12
C GLY A 612 -0.85 -27.65 22.80
N LEU A 613 -0.89 -27.47 24.12
CA LEU A 613 0.23 -27.01 24.94
C LEU A 613 0.89 -28.21 25.66
N SER A 614 2.19 -28.08 25.98
CA SER A 614 2.88 -29.10 26.78
C SER A 614 2.18 -29.34 28.13
N ALA A 615 1.89 -30.60 28.48
CA ALA A 615 1.24 -30.94 29.76
C ALA A 615 2.12 -30.68 30.99
N LYS A 616 3.41 -30.37 30.82
CA LYS A 616 4.36 -30.10 31.90
C LYS A 616 4.36 -28.62 32.31
N GLY A 617 4.50 -28.37 33.61
CA GLY A 617 4.71 -27.02 34.17
C GLY A 617 3.75 -26.66 35.31
N ARG A 618 4.00 -25.51 35.95
CA ARG A 618 3.18 -24.99 37.06
C ARG A 618 1.76 -24.64 36.58
N ILE A 619 0.78 -24.79 37.49
CA ILE A 619 -0.60 -24.34 37.26
C ILE A 619 -0.61 -22.82 37.14
N ALA A 620 -1.29 -22.29 36.12
CA ALA A 620 -1.36 -20.85 35.92
C ALA A 620 -2.31 -20.20 36.94
N LYS A 621 -1.95 -19.02 37.45
CA LYS A 621 -2.78 -18.25 38.40
C LYS A 621 -4.18 -17.94 37.88
N TRP A 622 -4.31 -17.71 36.58
CA TRP A 622 -5.60 -17.44 35.95
C TRP A 622 -6.52 -18.67 35.97
N PHE A 623 -5.94 -19.87 35.86
CA PHE A 623 -6.68 -21.12 35.87
C PHE A 623 -7.25 -21.37 37.26
N GLN A 624 -6.42 -21.22 38.30
CA GLN A 624 -6.82 -21.30 39.71
C GLN A 624 -7.89 -20.28 40.13
N LEU A 625 -8.09 -19.21 39.35
CA LEU A 625 -9.11 -18.20 39.64
C LEU A 625 -10.45 -18.54 38.96
N LEU A 626 -10.43 -19.35 37.90
CA LEU A 626 -11.62 -19.77 37.14
C LEU A 626 -12.13 -21.15 37.55
N THR A 627 -11.26 -21.97 38.14
CA THR A 627 -11.53 -23.30 38.68
C THR A 627 -11.53 -23.24 40.19
#